data_AF-A0A920KNN8-F1
#
_entry.id   AF-A0A920KNN8-F1
#
_cell.length_a   1.000
_cell.length_b   1.000
_cell.length_c   1.000
_cell.angle_alpha   90.00
_cell.angle_beta   90.00
_cell.angle_gamma   90.00
#
_symmetry.space_group_name_H-M   'P 1'
#
loop_
_entity.id
_entity.type
_entity.pdbx_description
1 polymer ?
#
loop_
_entity_poly.entity_id
_entity_poly.type
_entity_poly.pdbx_seq_one_letter_code
_entity_poly.pdbx_strand_id
1 'polypeptide(L)'
;MDLARKSRFSQRGQGMTEYIIIVALVAVAAITVYNFFGDTVRGQVGDLAAELGGGDSQGMGAAAGDQAQSEGAEEYDLGDFTQEEE
;
A
#
# COMPACT_ATOMS: atom_id res chain seq x y z
N MET A 1 32.16 -45.90 4.59
CA MET A 1 30.79 -45.43 4.92
C MET A 1 30.56 -44.15 4.13
N ASP A 2 30.06 -44.28 2.92
CA ASP A 2 29.75 -43.17 2.03
C ASP A 2 28.46 -42.48 2.46
N LEU A 3 28.58 -41.27 3.00
CA LEU A 3 27.45 -40.42 3.34
C LEU A 3 27.07 -39.60 2.09
N ALA A 4 26.19 -40.18 1.28
CA ALA A 4 25.55 -39.49 0.17
C ALA A 4 24.75 -38.29 0.69
N ARG A 5 25.28 -37.07 0.46
CA ARG A 5 24.52 -35.83 0.65
C ARG A 5 23.37 -35.80 -0.36
N LYS A 6 22.16 -36.09 0.12
CA LYS A 6 20.93 -35.96 -0.66
C LYS A 6 20.61 -34.47 -0.84
N SER A 7 21.11 -33.87 -1.93
CA SER A 7 20.58 -32.60 -2.43
C SER A 7 19.12 -32.80 -2.83
N ARG A 8 18.19 -32.25 -2.05
CA ARG A 8 16.74 -32.25 -2.34
C ARG A 8 16.20 -30.86 -2.66
N PHE A 9 16.96 -30.03 -3.35
CA PHE A 9 16.42 -28.80 -3.93
C PHE A 9 16.14 -29.00 -5.42
N SER A 10 15.11 -29.79 -5.72
CA SER A 10 14.42 -29.67 -7.01
C SER A 10 13.23 -28.71 -6.84
N GLN A 11 13.54 -27.44 -6.58
CA GLN A 11 12.58 -26.34 -6.55
C GLN A 11 12.33 -25.83 -7.97
N ARG A 12 11.68 -26.65 -8.80
CA ARG A 12 11.12 -26.12 -10.05
C ARG A 12 9.77 -25.51 -9.73
N GLY A 13 9.77 -24.20 -9.51
CA GLY A 13 8.55 -23.40 -9.30
C GLY A 13 8.46 -22.65 -7.97
N GLN A 14 9.27 -23.00 -6.96
CA GLN A 14 9.16 -22.36 -5.63
C GLN A 14 9.40 -20.84 -5.70
N GLY A 15 10.34 -20.38 -6.53
CA GLY A 15 10.55 -18.95 -6.71
C GLY A 15 9.50 -18.23 -7.57
N MET A 16 8.78 -18.94 -8.45
CA MET A 16 7.82 -18.30 -9.37
C MET A 16 6.48 -18.04 -8.67
N THR A 17 5.94 -19.01 -7.93
CA THR A 17 4.69 -18.82 -7.17
C THR A 17 4.88 -17.85 -6.00
N GLU A 18 6.02 -17.91 -5.32
CA GLU A 18 6.33 -16.96 -4.24
C GLU A 18 6.41 -15.52 -4.75
N TYR A 19 7.05 -15.31 -5.91
CA TYR A 19 7.11 -13.99 -6.53
C TYR A 19 5.73 -13.48 -6.95
N ILE A 20 4.88 -14.36 -7.51
CA ILE A 20 3.50 -14.00 -7.88
C ILE A 20 2.70 -13.58 -6.65
N ILE A 21 2.83 -14.29 -5.53
CA ILE A 21 2.13 -13.94 -4.28
C ILE A 21 2.60 -12.58 -3.76
N ILE A 22 3.92 -12.35 -3.66
CA ILE A 22 4.46 -11.05 -3.20
C ILE A 22 4.00 -9.90 -4.12
N VAL A 23 4.05 -10.08 -5.44
CA VAL A 23 3.61 -9.06 -6.41
C VAL A 23 2.11 -8.78 -6.26
N ALA A 24 1.29 -9.81 -6.06
CA ALA A 24 -0.15 -9.63 -5.86
C ALA A 24 -0.44 -8.82 -4.58
N LEU A 25 0.27 -9.09 -3.47
CA LEU A 25 0.12 -8.34 -2.22
C LEU A 25 0.52 -6.87 -2.38
N VAL A 26 1.64 -6.59 -3.05
CA VAL A 26 2.09 -5.21 -3.34
C VAL A 26 1.09 -4.50 -4.25
N ALA A 27 0.53 -5.18 -5.25
CA ALA A 27 -0.44 -4.59 -6.16
C ALA A 27 -1.73 -4.15 -5.45
N VAL A 28 -2.23 -4.96 -4.51
CA VAL A 28 -3.40 -4.60 -3.70
C VAL A 28 -3.09 -3.42 -2.78
N ALA A 29 -1.95 -3.45 -2.08
CA ALA A 29 -1.52 -2.36 -1.21
C ALA A 29 -1.27 -1.04 -1.98
N ALA A 30 -0.84 -1.13 -3.24
CA ALA A 30 -0.59 0.06 -4.05
C ALA A 30 -1.88 0.83 -4.40
N ILE A 31 -3.04 0.17 -4.51
CA ILE A 31 -4.30 0.83 -4.87
C ILE A 31 -4.67 1.90 -3.82
N THR A 32 -4.57 1.58 -2.53
CA THR A 32 -4.89 2.53 -1.45
C THR A 32 -3.86 3.65 -1.38
N VAL A 33 -2.57 3.32 -1.42
CA VAL A 33 -1.48 4.30 -1.34
C VAL A 33 -1.56 5.33 -2.45
N TYR A 34 -1.86 4.93 -3.69
CA TYR A 34 -1.96 5.89 -4.81
C TYR A 34 -3.13 6.85 -4.68
N ASN A 35 -4.27 6.40 -4.15
CA ASN A 35 -5.43 7.27 -3.92
C ASN A 35 -5.12 8.30 -2.81
N PHE A 36 -4.66 7.84 -1.65
CA PHE A 36 -4.33 8.72 -0.52
C PHE A 36 -3.21 9.71 -0.85
N PHE A 37 -2.15 9.24 -1.51
CA PHE A 37 -1.04 10.09 -1.92
C PHE A 37 -1.48 11.14 -2.96
N GLY A 38 -2.31 10.75 -3.94
CA GLY A 38 -2.84 11.65 -4.96
C GLY A 38 -3.67 12.79 -4.36
N ASP A 39 -4.56 12.47 -3.41
CA ASP A 39 -5.38 13.46 -2.72
C ASP A 39 -4.54 14.38 -1.83
N THR A 40 -3.54 13.84 -1.13
CA THR A 40 -2.61 14.63 -0.31
C THR A 40 -1.82 15.64 -1.13
N VAL A 41 -1.20 15.20 -2.22
CA VAL A 41 -0.40 16.07 -3.10
C VAL A 41 -1.29 17.13 -3.74
N ARG A 42 -2.49 16.76 -4.19
CA ARG A 42 -3.44 17.71 -4.78
C ARG A 42 -3.92 18.75 -3.77
N GLY A 43 -4.21 18.33 -2.54
CA GLY A 43 -4.60 19.23 -1.45
C GLY A 43 -3.50 20.23 -1.12
N GLN A 44 -2.26 19.76 -0.94
CA GLN A 44 -1.11 20.63 -0.65
C GLN A 44 -0.82 21.62 -1.78
N VAL A 45 -0.87 21.18 -3.04
CA VAL A 45 -0.67 22.08 -4.19
C VAL A 45 -1.81 23.10 -4.29
N GLY A 46 -3.04 22.71 -3.96
CA GLY A 46 -4.19 23.62 -3.89
C GLY A 46 -4.00 24.69 -2.80
N ASP A 47 -3.58 24.29 -1.60
CA ASP A 47 -3.30 25.20 -0.48
C ASP A 47 -2.18 26.19 -0.84
N LEU A 48 -1.08 25.71 -1.44
CA LEU A 48 0.02 26.55 -1.90
C LEU A 48 -0.40 27.54 -2.99
N ALA A 49 -1.26 27.12 -3.92
CA ALA A 49 -1.78 27.99 -4.97
C ALA A 49 -2.73 29.06 -4.39
N ALA A 50 -3.54 28.72 -3.38
CA ALA A 50 -4.41 29.65 -2.68
C ALA A 50 -3.58 30.71 -1.92
N GLU A 51 -2.57 30.27 -1.15
CA GLU A 51 -1.65 31.19 -0.45
C GLU A 51 -0.90 32.10 -1.41
N LEU A 52 -0.38 31.56 -2.53
CA LEU A 52 0.30 32.35 -3.55
C LEU A 52 -0.63 33.35 -4.25
N GLY A 53 -1.91 33.01 -4.39
CA GLY A 53 -2.97 33.88 -4.89
C GLY A 53 -3.46 34.93 -3.89
N GLY A 54 -2.98 34.89 -2.64
CA GLY A 54 -3.39 35.79 -1.56
C GLY A 54 -4.69 35.39 -0.85
N GLY A 55 -5.16 34.16 -1.05
CA GLY A 55 -6.28 33.56 -0.32
C GLY A 55 -5.83 32.71 0.86
N ASP A 56 -6.80 32.30 1.69
CA ASP A 56 -6.53 31.43 2.84
C ASP A 56 -6.35 29.97 2.40
N SER A 57 -5.37 29.26 2.99
CA SER A 57 -5.22 27.81 2.84
C SER A 57 -6.18 27.06 3.75
N GLN A 58 -6.75 25.95 3.28
CA GLN A 58 -7.68 25.13 4.06
C GLN A 58 -6.95 24.11 4.94
N GLY A 59 -5.61 24.00 4.82
CA GLY A 59 -4.80 23.03 5.56
C GLY A 59 -5.10 21.59 5.15
N MET A 60 -5.53 21.38 3.90
CA MET A 60 -5.89 20.06 3.36
C MET A 60 -4.74 19.06 3.45
N GLY A 61 -3.50 19.54 3.34
CA GLY A 61 -2.30 18.71 3.52
C GLY A 61 -2.15 18.09 4.91
N ALA A 62 -2.58 18.79 5.97
CA ALA A 62 -2.52 18.27 7.34
C ALA A 62 -3.62 17.24 7.58
N ALA A 63 -4.86 17.54 7.16
CA ALA A 63 -5.99 16.62 7.28
C ALA A 63 -5.76 15.30 6.52
N ALA A 64 -5.18 15.37 5.31
CA ALA A 64 -4.85 14.17 4.54
C ALA A 64 -3.71 13.35 5.20
N GLY A 65 -2.75 14.03 5.85
CA GLY A 65 -1.70 13.38 6.64
C GLY A 65 -2.25 12.64 7.85
N ASP A 66 -3.16 13.26 8.59
CA ASP A 66 -3.83 12.65 9.75
C ASP A 66 -4.65 11.42 9.34
N GLN A 67 -5.36 11.50 8.21
CA GLN A 67 -6.13 10.37 7.68
C GLN A 67 -5.23 9.23 7.19
N ALA A 68 -4.12 9.54 6.49
CA ALA A 68 -3.16 8.52 6.09
C ALA A 68 -2.50 7.83 7.31
N GLN A 69 -2.29 8.56 8.40
CA GLN A 69 -1.76 8.01 9.64
C GLN A 69 -2.81 7.14 10.38
N SER A 70 -4.08 7.53 10.33
CA SER A 70 -5.20 6.73 10.85
C SER A 70 -5.31 5.39 10.10
N GLU A 71 -5.38 5.43 8.77
CA GLU A 71 -5.47 4.23 7.95
C GLU A 71 -4.22 3.36 8.03
N GLY A 72 -3.04 3.96 8.18
CA GLY A 72 -1.80 3.23 8.41
C GLY A 72 -1.71 2.55 9.79
N ALA A 73 -2.56 2.95 10.74
CA ALA A 73 -2.69 2.34 12.05
C ALA A 73 -3.77 1.24 12.10
N GLU A 74 -4.57 1.10 11.05
CA GLU A 74 -5.52 -0.01 10.92
C GLU A 74 -4.78 -1.31 10.63
N GLU A 75 -5.11 -2.36 11.39
CA GLU A 75 -4.57 -3.70 11.20
C GLU A 75 -5.53 -4.48 10.30
N TYR A 76 -5.13 -4.65 9.03
CA TYR A 76 -5.91 -5.40 8.05
C TYR A 76 -5.56 -6.89 8.09
N ASP A 77 -6.56 -7.74 8.34
CA ASP A 77 -6.48 -9.20 8.18
C ASP A 77 -7.29 -9.67 6.95
N LEU A 78 -7.04 -10.90 6.51
CA LEU A 78 -7.73 -11.50 5.35
C LEU A 78 -9.26 -11.52 5.51
N GLY A 79 -9.77 -11.47 6.74
CA GLY A 79 -11.20 -11.33 7.04
C GLY A 79 -11.81 -10.01 6.59
N ASP A 80 -11.02 -8.92 6.58
CA ASP A 80 -11.52 -7.57 6.25
C ASP A 80 -11.83 -7.41 4.76
N PHE A 81 -11.35 -8.35 3.93
CA PHE A 81 -11.59 -8.38 2.48
C PHE A 81 -12.65 -9.40 2.07
N THR A 82 -13.31 -10.06 3.03
CA THR A 82 -14.48 -10.89 2.72
C THR A 82 -15.68 -9.99 2.47
N GLN A 83 -16.06 -9.80 1.20
CA GLN A 83 -17.30 -9.12 0.86
C GLN A 83 -18.47 -9.97 1.36
N GLU A 84 -19.32 -9.41 2.23
CA GLU A 84 -20.66 -9.93 2.47
C GLU A 84 -21.40 -9.92 1.12
N GLU A 85 -21.57 -11.11 0.54
CA GLU A 85 -22.40 -11.33 -0.63
C GLU A 85 -23.86 -11.09 -0.22
N GLU A 86 -24.42 -9.94 -0.63
CA GLU A 86 -25.85 -9.61 -0.50
C GLU A 86 -26.73 -10.47 -1.43
#